data_AF-A0AA97HRB6-F1
#
_entry.id   AF-A0AA97HRB6-F1
#
_cell.length_a   1.000
_cell.length_b   1.000
_cell.length_c   1.000
_cell.angle_alpha   90.00
_cell.angle_beta   90.00
_cell.angle_gamma   90.00
#
_symmetry.space_group_name_H-M   'P 1'
#
loop_
_entity.id
_entity.type
_entity.pdbx_description
1 polymer ?
#
loop_
_entity_poly.entity_id
_entity_poly.type
_entity_poly.pdbx_seq_one_letter_code
_entity_poly.pdbx_strand_id
1 'polypeptide(L)'
;MITLILLALATMVTLSLGGFMPLFSIVFGWLFLYYLIIYIVLILLRKKENNILKYAMATLICIPMVWALFAPEYLFDFLLQGVKLDFR
;
A
#
# COMPACT_ATOMS: atom_id res chain seq x y z
N MET A 1 1.90 -0.10 -12.18
CA MET A 1 1.05 -1.25 -12.56
C MET A 1 1.59 -2.55 -11.96
N ILE A 2 2.85 -2.92 -12.21
CA ILE A 2 3.48 -4.14 -11.67
C ILE A 2 3.41 -4.19 -10.12
N THR A 3 3.64 -3.06 -9.45
CA THR A 3 3.57 -2.95 -7.98
C THR A 3 2.20 -3.31 -7.41
N LEU A 4 1.11 -2.88 -8.06
CA LEU A 4 -0.26 -3.21 -7.64
C LEU A 4 -0.56 -4.70 -7.79
N ILE A 5 -0.09 -5.32 -8.88
CA ILE A 5 -0.27 -6.75 -9.14
C ILE A 5 0.48 -7.57 -8.09
N LEU A 6 1.72 -7.20 -7.78
CA LEU A 6 2.53 -7.84 -6.74
C LEU A 6 1.87 -7.72 -5.36
N LEU A 7 1.32 -6.56 -5.02
CA LEU A 7 0.61 -6.35 -3.75
C LEU A 7 -0.69 -7.16 -3.65
N ALA A 8 -1.46 -7.24 -4.73
CA ALA A 8 -2.66 -8.07 -4.77
C ALA A 8 -2.31 -9.55 -4.57
N LEU A 9 -1.27 -10.04 -5.27
CA LEU A 9 -0.78 -11.41 -5.09
C LEU A 9 -0.28 -11.66 -3.66
N ALA A 10 0.51 -10.74 -3.09
CA ALA A 10 1.00 -10.86 -1.73
C ALA A 10 -0.15 -10.93 -0.71
N THR A 11 -1.20 -10.12 -0.91
CA THR A 11 -2.40 -10.13 -0.06
C THR A 11 -3.13 -11.48 -0.15
N MET A 12 -3.30 -12.02 -1.36
CA MET A 12 -3.96 -13.32 -1.57
C MET A 12 -3.15 -14.49 -0.98
N VAL A 13 -1.84 -14.49 -1.17
CA VAL A 13 -0.95 -15.54 -0.64
C VAL A 13 -0.94 -15.49 0.90
N THR A 14 -0.85 -14.31 1.50
CA THR A 14 -0.87 -14.17 2.97
C THR A 14 -2.21 -14.54 3.58
N LEU A 15 -3.34 -14.26 2.90
CA LEU A 15 -4.66 -14.76 3.32
C LEU A 15 -4.74 -16.29 3.32
N SER A 16 -4.10 -16.94 2.35
CA SER A 16 -4.19 -18.38 2.16
C SER A 16 -3.36 -19.22 3.13
N LEU A 17 -2.39 -18.62 3.83
CA LEU A 17 -1.42 -19.35 4.65
C LEU A 17 -1.79 -19.50 6.14
N GLY A 18 -2.79 -18.76 6.65
CA GLY A 18 -3.25 -18.85 8.04
C GLY A 18 -2.22 -18.44 9.13
N GLY A 19 -2.64 -18.33 10.40
CA GLY A 19 -1.74 -18.08 11.54
C GLY A 19 -1.43 -16.61 11.86
N PHE A 20 -0.15 -16.23 11.99
CA PHE A 20 0.32 -14.85 12.23
C PHE A 20 0.24 -13.96 10.97
N MET A 21 -0.03 -14.56 9.81
CA MET A 21 -0.09 -13.92 8.50
C MET A 21 -1.31 -13.02 8.21
N PRO A 22 -2.48 -13.13 8.87
CA PRO A 22 -3.56 -12.14 8.79
C PRO A 22 -3.11 -10.70 9.04
N LEU A 23 -2.14 -10.46 9.93
CA LEU A 23 -1.56 -9.11 10.13
C LEU A 23 -0.93 -8.57 8.85
N PHE A 24 -0.10 -9.39 8.20
CA PHE A 24 0.53 -9.03 6.93
C PHE A 24 -0.49 -8.87 5.81
N SER A 25 -1.54 -9.68 5.79
CA SER A 25 -2.64 -9.51 4.84
C SER A 25 -3.32 -8.15 4.99
N ILE A 26 -3.59 -7.71 6.22
CA ILE A 26 -4.21 -6.40 6.47
C ILE A 26 -3.26 -5.27 6.07
N VAL A 27 -1.98 -5.36 6.41
CA VAL A 27 -0.95 -4.39 6.04
C VAL A 27 -0.81 -4.28 4.52
N PHE A 28 -0.70 -5.41 3.81
CA PHE A 28 -0.64 -5.44 2.35
C PHE A 28 -1.94 -4.96 1.71
N GLY A 29 -3.09 -5.24 2.32
CA GLY A 29 -4.39 -4.74 1.89
C GLY A 29 -4.49 -3.21 1.98
N TRP A 30 -4.04 -2.61 3.08
CA TRP A 30 -3.99 -1.15 3.23
C TRP A 30 -3.01 -0.49 2.25
N LEU A 31 -1.82 -1.06 2.09
CA LEU A 31 -0.87 -0.62 1.06
C LEU A 31 -1.47 -0.72 -0.35
N PHE A 32 -2.15 -1.82 -0.66
CA PHE A 32 -2.84 -2.00 -1.94
C PHE A 32 -3.88 -0.90 -2.15
N LEU A 33 -4.71 -0.63 -1.15
CA LEU A 33 -5.76 0.39 -1.21
C LEU A 33 -5.16 1.80 -1.39
N TYR A 34 -4.08 2.12 -0.69
CA TYR A 34 -3.32 3.37 -0.88
C TYR A 34 -2.85 3.54 -2.34
N TYR A 35 -2.18 2.53 -2.91
CA TYR A 35 -1.72 2.60 -4.29
C TYR A 35 -2.88 2.59 -5.30
N LEU A 36 -4.00 1.93 -4.99
CA LEU A 36 -5.20 1.92 -5.83
C LEU A 36 -5.81 3.32 -5.92
N ILE A 37 -5.92 4.05 -4.81
CA ILE A 37 -6.42 5.43 -4.79
C ILE A 37 -5.54 6.32 -5.66
N ILE A 38 -4.22 6.26 -5.47
CA ILE A 38 -3.26 7.05 -6.28
C ILE A 38 -3.46 6.74 -7.77
N TYR A 39 -3.62 5.46 -8.11
CA TYR A 39 -3.82 5.03 -9.49
C TYR A 39 -5.14 5.52 -10.10
N ILE A 40 -6.25 5.47 -9.34
CA ILE A 40 -7.55 6.00 -9.78
C ILE A 40 -7.44 7.51 -10.02
N VAL A 41 -6.83 8.25 -9.10
CA VAL A 41 -6.59 9.69 -9.25
C VAL A 41 -5.74 9.98 -10.50
N LEU A 42 -4.74 9.14 -10.80
CA LEU A 42 -3.93 9.25 -12.01
C LEU A 42 -4.77 9.07 -13.27
N ILE A 43 -5.64 8.06 -13.33
CA ILE A 43 -6.52 7.83 -14.48
C ILE A 43 -7.45 9.01 -14.70
N LEU A 44 -8.05 9.54 -13.63
CA LEU A 44 -8.96 10.69 -13.71
C LEU A 44 -8.25 11.94 -14.22
N LEU A 45 -7.01 12.15 -13.79
CA LEU A 45 -6.21 13.33 -14.16
C LEU A 45 -5.42 13.17 -15.47
N ARG A 46 -5.27 11.95 -15.99
CA ARG A 46 -4.55 11.63 -17.23
C ARG A 46 -5.06 12.40 -18.45
N LYS A 47 -6.30 12.90 -18.43
CA LYS A 47 -6.84 13.76 -19.49
C LYS A 47 -6.08 15.10 -19.66
N LYS A 48 -5.31 15.52 -18.66
CA LYS A 48 -4.37 16.65 -18.77
C LYS A 48 -2.96 16.09 -18.66
N GLU A 49 -2.21 16.04 -19.76
CA GLU A 49 -0.76 15.77 -19.70
C GLU A 49 -0.08 16.86 -18.90
N ASN A 50 0.14 16.59 -17.61
CA ASN A 50 0.83 17.50 -16.71
C ASN A 50 2.02 16.76 -16.10
N ASN A 51 3.22 17.12 -16.57
CA ASN A 51 4.48 16.53 -16.11
C ASN A 51 4.67 16.65 -14.60
N ILE A 52 4.17 17.73 -13.98
CA ILE A 52 4.24 17.95 -12.53
C ILE A 52 3.47 16.85 -11.79
N LEU A 53 2.31 16.45 -12.32
CA LEU A 53 1.46 15.44 -11.71
C LEU A 53 2.13 14.06 -11.72
N LYS A 54 2.86 13.76 -12.79
CA LYS A 54 3.64 12.53 -12.93
C LYS A 54 4.74 12.43 -11.87
N TYR A 55 5.49 13.52 -11.64
CA TYR A 55 6.53 13.56 -10.61
C TYR A 55 5.95 13.50 -9.21
N ALA A 56 4.89 14.26 -8.91
CA ALA A 56 4.22 14.22 -7.61
C ALA A 56 3.73 12.79 -7.26
N MET A 57 3.20 12.07 -8.26
CA MET A 57 2.76 10.68 -8.07
C MET A 57 3.91 9.70 -7.92
N ALA A 58 5.02 9.90 -8.64
CA ALA A 58 6.22 9.09 -8.42
C ALA A 58 6.71 9.22 -6.97
N THR A 59 6.73 10.45 -6.43
CA THR A 59 7.08 10.69 -5.02
C THR A 59 6.11 10.00 -4.07
N LEU A 60 4.78 10.13 -4.29
CA LEU A 60 3.76 9.49 -3.46
C LEU A 60 3.87 7.96 -3.41
N ILE A 61 4.28 7.34 -4.53
CA ILE A 61 4.52 5.90 -4.58
C ILE A 61 5.78 5.52 -3.81
N CYS A 62 6.84 6.34 -3.90
CA CYS A 62 8.11 6.05 -3.24
C CYS A 62 8.08 6.29 -1.72
N ILE A 63 7.24 7.19 -1.20
CA ILE A 63 7.16 7.50 0.25
C ILE A 63 7.06 6.25 1.13
N PRO A 64 6.07 5.36 0.96
CA PRO A 64 5.96 4.17 1.80
C PRO A 64 7.14 3.18 1.62
N MET A 65 7.75 3.10 0.43
CA MET A 65 8.96 2.29 0.23
C MET A 65 10.16 2.85 1.00
N VAL A 66 10.39 4.16 0.91
CA VAL A 66 11.48 4.83 1.64
C VAL A 66 11.24 4.71 3.13
N TRP A 67 10.01 4.91 3.60
CA TRP A 67 9.65 4.76 5.00
C TRP A 67 9.89 3.34 5.50
N ALA A 68 9.48 2.32 4.74
CA ALA A 68 9.72 0.92 5.09
C ALA A 68 11.21 0.58 5.28
N LEU A 69 12.11 1.24 4.54
CA LEU A 69 13.55 0.99 4.64
C LEU A 69 14.17 1.58 5.92
N PHE A 70 13.69 2.73 6.38
CA PHE A 70 14.26 3.42 7.55
C PHE A 70 13.55 3.08 8.87
N ALA A 71 12.25 2.81 8.80
CA ALA A 71 11.37 2.73 9.96
C ALA A 71 10.17 1.81 9.67
N PRO A 72 10.42 0.49 9.43
CA PRO A 72 9.35 -0.45 9.08
C PRO A 72 8.30 -0.58 10.19
N GLU A 73 8.70 -0.53 11.45
CA GLU A 73 7.82 -0.61 12.63
C GLU A 73 6.77 0.51 12.62
N TYR A 74 7.21 1.75 12.42
CA TYR A 74 6.32 2.92 12.36
C TYR A 74 5.37 2.89 11.16
N LEU A 75 5.82 2.35 10.02
CA LEU A 75 4.95 2.14 8.86
C LEU A 75 3.88 1.08 9.17
N PHE A 76 4.26 -0.02 9.83
CA PHE A 76 3.32 -1.05 10.27
C PHE A 76 2.31 -0.49 11.27
N ASP A 77 2.74 0.26 12.27
CA ASP A 77 1.87 0.90 13.26
C ASP A 77 0.90 1.90 12.61
N PHE A 78 1.38 2.67 11.62
CA PHE A 78 0.52 3.56 10.83
C PHE A 78 -0.52 2.79 10.02
N LEU A 79 -0.14 1.70 9.36
CA LEU A 79 -1.05 0.86 8.57
C LEU A 79 -2.03 0.07 9.45
N LEU A 80 -1.64 -0.24 10.69
CA LEU A 80 -2.45 -0.97 11.66
C LEU A 80 -3.20 -0.07 12.65
N GLN A 81 -3.07 1.26 12.55
CA GLN A 81 -3.65 2.21 13.51
C GLN A 81 -5.19 2.08 13.66
N GLY A 82 -5.87 1.59 12.61
CA GLY A 82 -7.31 1.32 12.60
C GLY A 82 -7.70 -0.11 13.01
N VAL A 83 -6.72 -1.00 13.21
CA VAL A 83 -6.93 -2.41 13.52
C VAL A 83 -6.71 -2.61 15.02
N LYS A 84 -7.80 -2.58 15.80
CA LYS A 84 -7.75 -3.06 17.19
C LYS A 84 -7.65 -4.58 17.15
N LEU A 85 -6.45 -5.10 17.30
CA LEU A 85 -6.22 -6.53 17.45
C LEU A 85 -6.69 -6.93 18.84
N ASP A 86 -7.93 -7.42 18.93
CA ASP A 86 -8.42 -8.05 20.15
C ASP A 86 -7.83 -9.46 20.22
N PHE A 87 -6.64 -9.56 20.82
CA PHE A 87 -6.02 -10.84 21.16
C PHE A 87 -6.71 -11.38 22.41
N ARG A 88 -7.82 -12.10 22.22
CA ARG A 88 -8.50 -12.84 23.27
C ARG A 88 -8.17 -14.31 23.24
#